data_AF-A0A1X7HGP9-F1
#
_entry.id   AF-A0A1X7HGP9-F1
#
_cell.length_a   1.000
_cell.length_b   1.000
_cell.length_c   1.000
_cell.angle_alpha   90.00
_cell.angle_beta   90.00
_cell.angle_gamma   90.00
#
_symmetry.space_group_name_H-M   'P 1'
#
loop_
_entity.id
_entity.type
_entity.pdbx_description
1 polymer ?
#
loop_
_entity_poly.entity_id
_entity_poly.type
_entity_poly.pdbx_seq_one_letter_code
_entity_poly.pdbx_strand_id
1 'polypeptide(L)'
;MQVDGDALIEHLKRMNGIDLYVERKEDLTAIAGFKYLKTIDIYRSMEPDLEEWKDVHFENLSFKKCKFKELGNTAAISGLTTIDVLGCRSLERFTGNNRRIKRLVVDDCKKLDLRTLKTFEGIETLIVNSCPIEMNLTESGGLKNVKHIDFILCEVQVDLIHLKEYFPNLESLHISQMKKEYGMQLKELNPNVEISSRSFRFV
;
A
#
# COMPACT_ATOMS: atom_id res chain seq x y z
N MET A 1 -34.05 22.43 -14.41
CA MET A 1 -34.28 21.06 -13.91
C MET A 1 -33.62 21.00 -12.54
N GLN A 2 -34.42 21.13 -11.48
CA GLN A 2 -33.93 21.18 -10.10
C GLN A 2 -33.67 19.74 -9.67
N VAL A 3 -32.42 19.41 -9.37
CA VAL A 3 -32.09 18.08 -8.84
C VAL A 3 -32.61 18.05 -7.41
N ASP A 4 -33.52 17.11 -7.12
CA ASP A 4 -34.03 16.87 -5.78
C ASP A 4 -32.88 16.44 -4.86
N GLY A 5 -32.62 17.24 -3.83
CA GLY A 5 -31.51 17.05 -2.90
C GLY A 5 -31.60 15.71 -2.16
N ASP A 6 -32.81 15.23 -1.89
CA ASP A 6 -33.02 13.97 -1.17
C ASP A 6 -32.75 12.76 -2.07
N ALA A 7 -33.13 12.85 -3.35
CA ALA A 7 -32.80 11.82 -4.35
C ALA A 7 -31.30 11.75 -4.64
N LEU A 8 -30.61 12.89 -4.63
CA LEU A 8 -29.15 12.95 -4.76
C LEU A 8 -28.48 12.28 -3.55
N ILE A 9 -28.95 12.56 -2.33
CA ILE A 9 -28.42 11.96 -1.09
C ILE A 9 -28.62 10.43 -1.08
N GLU A 10 -29.79 9.91 -1.47
CA GLU A 10 -30.01 8.47 -1.59
C GLU A 10 -29.16 7.81 -2.69
N HIS A 11 -28.90 8.51 -3.79
CA HIS A 11 -28.01 8.01 -4.83
C HIS A 11 -26.55 7.95 -4.35
N LEU A 12 -26.09 8.98 -3.64
CA LEU A 12 -24.75 9.04 -3.04
C LEU A 12 -24.56 7.95 -1.96
N LYS A 13 -25.60 7.63 -1.19
CA LYS A 13 -25.59 6.51 -0.21
C LYS A 13 -25.45 5.12 -0.87
N ARG A 14 -25.77 4.98 -2.17
CA ARG A 14 -25.64 3.73 -2.93
C ARG A 14 -24.33 3.62 -3.71
N MET A 15 -23.49 4.66 -3.70
CA MET A 15 -22.20 4.61 -4.39
C MET A 15 -21.22 3.73 -3.62
N ASN A 16 -20.81 2.62 -4.24
CA ASN A 16 -19.78 1.74 -3.69
C ASN A 16 -18.37 2.31 -3.88
N GLY A 17 -18.20 3.31 -4.74
CA GLY A 17 -16.98 4.08 -4.76
C GLY A 17 -17.00 5.29 -5.67
N ILE A 18 -15.97 6.12 -5.52
CA ILE A 18 -15.81 7.37 -6.27
C ILE A 18 -14.41 7.48 -6.84
N ASP A 19 -14.31 7.99 -8.07
CA ASP A 19 -13.08 8.55 -8.62
C ASP A 19 -13.09 10.07 -8.36
N LEU A 20 -12.14 10.57 -7.58
CA LEU A 20 -11.99 11.98 -7.26
C LEU A 20 -10.75 12.56 -7.95
N TYR A 21 -10.96 13.46 -8.91
CA TYR A 21 -9.89 14.26 -9.49
C TYR A 21 -9.73 15.55 -8.69
N VAL A 22 -8.62 15.67 -7.96
CA VAL A 22 -8.39 16.79 -7.06
C VAL A 22 -7.82 17.97 -7.83
N GLU A 23 -8.54 19.08 -7.83
CA GLU A 23 -8.11 20.35 -8.42
C GLU A 23 -7.73 21.37 -7.34
N ARG A 24 -8.36 21.27 -6.17
CA ARG A 24 -8.17 22.17 -5.03
C ARG A 24 -8.33 21.44 -3.69
N LYS A 25 -7.92 22.07 -2.60
CA LYS A 25 -7.94 21.45 -1.26
C LYS A 25 -9.37 21.09 -0.84
N GLU A 26 -10.35 21.91 -1.20
CA GLU A 26 -11.75 21.76 -0.82
C GLU A 26 -12.37 20.45 -1.35
N ASP A 27 -11.83 19.89 -2.44
CA ASP A 27 -12.29 18.61 -2.98
C ASP A 27 -11.98 17.47 -2.00
N LEU A 28 -10.88 17.56 -1.23
CA LEU A 28 -10.52 16.61 -0.18
C LEU A 28 -11.35 16.83 1.08
N THR A 29 -11.62 18.09 1.45
CA THR A 29 -12.46 18.40 2.61
C THR A 29 -13.91 17.95 2.38
N ALA A 30 -14.40 17.97 1.14
CA ALA A 30 -15.72 17.47 0.78
C ALA A 30 -15.91 15.97 1.09
N ILE A 31 -14.82 15.19 1.18
CA ILE A 31 -14.87 13.78 1.55
C ILE A 31 -15.46 13.58 2.96
N ALA A 32 -15.23 14.53 3.88
CA ALA A 32 -15.77 14.47 5.23
C ALA A 32 -17.32 14.51 5.29
N GLY A 33 -17.97 14.92 4.19
CA GLY A 33 -19.43 14.92 4.07
C GLY A 33 -20.05 13.54 3.81
N PHE A 34 -19.26 12.53 3.45
CA PHE A 34 -19.75 11.18 3.22
C PHE A 34 -19.78 10.38 4.53
N LYS A 35 -20.83 9.58 4.75
CA LYS A 35 -20.90 8.68 5.91
C LYS A 35 -20.31 7.30 5.63
N TYR A 36 -20.49 6.81 4.41
CA TYR A 36 -20.01 5.50 3.98
C TYR A 36 -19.60 5.56 2.52
N LEU A 37 -18.37 5.15 2.23
CA LEU A 37 -17.84 4.99 0.88
C LEU A 37 -16.93 3.77 0.89
N LYS A 38 -17.35 2.66 0.27
CA LYS A 38 -16.56 1.44 0.33
C LYS A 38 -15.17 1.60 -0.31
N THR A 39 -15.09 2.28 -1.45
CA THR A 39 -13.84 2.49 -2.19
C THR A 39 -13.72 3.93 -2.68
N ILE A 40 -12.52 4.51 -2.62
CA ILE A 40 -12.25 5.84 -3.15
C ILE A 40 -10.91 5.85 -3.88
N ASP A 41 -10.92 6.35 -5.11
CA ASP A 41 -9.74 6.55 -5.94
C ASP A 41 -9.47 8.05 -6.08
N ILE A 42 -8.37 8.53 -5.52
CA ILE A 42 -7.99 9.94 -5.50
C ILE A 42 -6.88 10.19 -6.53
N TYR A 43 -7.12 11.07 -7.50
CA TYR A 43 -6.18 11.40 -8.56
C TYR A 43 -5.56 12.77 -8.36
N ARG A 44 -4.24 12.86 -8.60
CA ARG A 44 -3.49 14.14 -8.70
C ARG A 44 -3.54 15.02 -7.46
N SER A 45 -3.72 14.41 -6.28
CA SER A 45 -3.86 15.14 -5.02
C SER A 45 -2.57 15.77 -4.51
N MET A 46 -2.75 16.84 -3.74
CA MET A 46 -1.81 17.30 -2.72
C MET A 46 -1.86 16.39 -1.47
N GLU A 47 -1.08 16.73 -0.44
CA GLU A 47 -1.06 15.96 0.80
C GLU A 47 -2.41 16.05 1.51
N PRO A 48 -3.10 14.91 1.78
CA PRO A 48 -4.38 14.92 2.45
C PRO A 48 -4.22 15.03 3.97
N ASP A 49 -5.11 15.77 4.61
CA ASP A 49 -5.30 15.68 6.06
C ASP A 49 -6.28 14.54 6.37
N LEU A 50 -5.75 13.35 6.69
CA LEU A 50 -6.57 12.16 6.91
C LEU A 50 -7.45 12.26 8.18
N GLU A 51 -7.13 13.18 9.11
CA GLU A 51 -7.96 13.41 10.30
C GLU A 51 -9.30 14.07 9.95
N GLU A 52 -9.37 14.82 8.83
CA GLU A 52 -10.65 15.34 8.32
C GLU A 52 -11.60 14.20 7.92
N TRP A 53 -11.10 12.99 7.69
CA TRP A 53 -11.91 11.83 7.25
C TRP A 53 -12.21 10.83 8.36
N LYS A 54 -11.98 11.20 9.63
CA LYS A 54 -12.14 10.29 10.77
C LYS A 54 -13.54 9.71 10.95
N ASP A 55 -14.55 10.48 10.56
CA ASP A 55 -15.96 10.12 10.67
C ASP A 55 -16.49 9.43 9.40
N VAL A 56 -15.61 9.20 8.42
CA VAL A 56 -15.93 8.50 7.18
C VAL A 56 -15.42 7.06 7.26
N HIS A 57 -16.26 6.13 6.86
CA HIS A 57 -15.88 4.72 6.76
C HIS A 57 -15.55 4.36 5.32
N PHE A 58 -14.30 3.95 5.07
CA PHE A 58 -13.88 3.34 3.81
C PHE A 58 -13.17 2.01 4.06
N GLU A 59 -13.30 1.08 3.13
CA GLU A 59 -12.55 -0.19 3.17
C GLU A 59 -11.26 -0.09 2.35
N ASN A 60 -11.33 0.62 1.21
CA ASN A 60 -10.24 0.74 0.23
C ASN A 60 -10.01 2.20 -0.18
N LEU A 61 -8.75 2.63 -0.21
CA LEU A 61 -8.32 3.96 -0.63
C LEU A 61 -7.16 3.85 -1.63
N SER A 62 -7.31 4.43 -2.82
CA SER A 62 -6.21 4.56 -3.77
C SER A 62 -5.79 6.02 -3.95
N PHE A 63 -4.48 6.24 -4.03
CA PHE A 63 -3.89 7.50 -4.48
C PHE A 63 -3.20 7.27 -5.81
N LYS A 64 -3.61 8.01 -6.84
CA LYS A 64 -3.19 7.82 -8.23
C LYS A 64 -2.56 9.10 -8.78
N LYS A 65 -1.27 9.04 -9.12
CA LYS A 65 -0.51 10.15 -9.70
C LYS A 65 -0.50 11.41 -8.81
N CYS A 66 -0.53 11.23 -7.49
CA CYS A 66 -0.51 12.31 -6.51
C CYS A 66 0.91 12.90 -6.35
N LYS A 67 0.96 14.14 -5.87
CA LYS A 67 2.20 14.92 -5.78
C LYS A 67 2.69 15.15 -4.34
N PHE A 68 2.00 14.59 -3.35
CA PHE A 68 2.43 14.64 -1.95
C PHE A 68 3.76 13.91 -1.74
N LYS A 69 4.51 14.35 -0.73
CA LYS A 69 5.80 13.77 -0.36
C LYS A 69 5.69 12.78 0.79
N GLU A 70 4.63 12.90 1.58
CA GLU A 70 4.37 12.06 2.73
C GLU A 70 2.92 11.60 2.70
N LEU A 71 2.69 10.35 3.10
CA LEU A 71 1.36 9.85 3.43
C LEU A 71 1.35 9.50 4.92
N GLY A 72 0.49 10.21 5.64
CA GLY A 72 0.43 10.20 7.10
C GLY A 72 -0.40 9.08 7.71
N ASN A 73 -0.87 9.35 8.93
CA ASN A 73 -1.53 8.41 9.83
C ASN A 73 -2.89 7.92 9.32
N THR A 74 -2.96 6.69 8.81
CA THR A 74 -4.22 6.10 8.34
C THR A 74 -5.13 5.62 9.48
N ALA A 75 -4.65 5.56 10.72
CA ALA A 75 -5.45 5.16 11.87
C ALA A 75 -6.65 6.08 12.16
N ALA A 76 -6.63 7.32 11.63
CA ALA A 76 -7.77 8.23 11.69
C ALA A 76 -9.00 7.66 10.96
N ILE A 77 -8.78 6.93 9.88
CA ILE A 77 -9.83 6.50 8.97
C ILE A 77 -10.39 5.15 9.43
N SER A 78 -11.63 5.17 9.92
CA SER A 78 -12.30 3.95 10.37
C SER A 78 -12.55 2.96 9.21
N GLY A 79 -12.33 1.66 9.47
CA GLY A 79 -12.60 0.60 8.49
C GLY A 79 -11.55 0.39 7.41
N LEU A 80 -10.58 1.30 7.25
CA LEU A 80 -9.61 1.23 6.16
C LEU A 80 -8.66 0.03 6.36
N THR A 81 -8.65 -0.86 5.38
CA THR A 81 -7.83 -2.08 5.39
C THR A 81 -6.97 -2.25 4.15
N THR A 82 -7.28 -1.56 3.05
CA THR A 82 -6.51 -1.63 1.81
C THR A 82 -6.10 -0.25 1.33
N ILE A 83 -4.83 -0.10 0.97
CA ILE A 83 -4.30 1.11 0.33
C ILE A 83 -3.54 0.75 -0.93
N ASP A 84 -3.80 1.49 -2.01
CA ASP A 84 -3.03 1.43 -3.25
C ASP A 84 -2.43 2.81 -3.57
N VAL A 85 -1.11 2.91 -3.69
CA VAL A 85 -0.41 4.16 -4.04
C VAL A 85 0.29 3.99 -5.39
N LEU A 86 -0.28 4.60 -6.43
CA LEU A 86 0.04 4.28 -7.82
C LEU A 86 0.53 5.53 -8.57
N GLY A 87 1.78 5.52 -9.03
CA GLY A 87 2.38 6.61 -9.79
C GLY A 87 2.59 7.90 -8.99
N CYS A 88 2.59 7.84 -7.66
CA CYS A 88 2.88 8.97 -6.77
C CYS A 88 4.39 9.21 -6.69
N ARG A 89 4.99 9.67 -7.80
CA ARG A 89 6.45 9.78 -7.97
C ARG A 89 7.14 10.77 -7.02
N SER A 90 6.37 11.64 -6.36
CA SER A 90 6.87 12.57 -5.35
C SER A 90 6.90 11.98 -3.94
N LEU A 91 6.23 10.84 -3.70
CA LEU A 91 6.16 10.23 -2.39
C LEU A 91 7.55 9.77 -1.94
N GLU A 92 7.99 10.28 -0.80
CA GLU A 92 9.29 10.00 -0.18
C GLU A 92 9.15 9.07 1.01
N ARG A 93 8.04 9.11 1.76
CA ARG A 93 7.88 8.32 3.00
C ARG A 93 6.44 8.07 3.40
N PHE A 94 6.24 6.98 4.14
CA PHE A 94 5.07 6.76 4.98
C PHE A 94 5.36 7.14 6.43
N THR A 95 4.39 7.74 7.11
CA THR A 95 4.49 8.09 8.54
C THR A 95 3.22 7.72 9.29
N GLY A 96 3.22 7.93 10.61
CA GLY A 96 2.07 7.66 11.47
C GLY A 96 1.84 6.17 11.75
N ASN A 97 0.63 5.85 12.20
CA ASN A 97 0.21 4.50 12.55
C ASN A 97 -0.67 3.90 11.45
N ASN A 98 -0.16 2.88 10.76
CA ASN A 98 -0.87 2.24 9.66
C ASN A 98 -1.22 0.77 9.96
N ARG A 99 -1.35 0.42 11.25
CA ARG A 99 -1.53 -0.97 11.74
C ARG A 99 -2.83 -1.65 11.31
N ARG A 100 -3.85 -0.91 10.86
CA ARG A 100 -5.12 -1.50 10.39
C ARG A 100 -5.03 -2.02 8.95
N ILE A 101 -4.07 -1.51 8.18
CA ILE A 101 -3.92 -1.87 6.78
C ILE A 101 -3.41 -3.30 6.68
N LYS A 102 -4.14 -4.10 5.91
CA LYS A 102 -3.90 -5.52 5.62
C LYS A 102 -3.30 -5.75 4.25
N ARG A 103 -3.61 -4.87 3.29
CA ARG A 103 -3.08 -4.93 1.94
C ARG A 103 -2.56 -3.56 1.50
N LEU A 104 -1.35 -3.55 0.96
CA LEU A 104 -0.67 -2.36 0.45
C LEU A 104 -0.10 -2.67 -0.93
N VAL A 105 -0.49 -1.87 -1.92
CA VAL A 105 0.17 -1.82 -3.22
C VAL A 105 0.86 -0.48 -3.35
N VAL A 106 2.13 -0.52 -3.75
CA VAL A 106 2.89 0.66 -4.16
C VAL A 106 3.40 0.41 -5.57
N ASP A 107 3.11 1.35 -6.48
CA ASP A 107 3.55 1.26 -7.87
C ASP A 107 4.13 2.59 -8.34
N ASP A 108 5.25 2.55 -9.06
CA ASP A 108 5.91 3.71 -9.69
C ASP A 108 6.13 4.89 -8.71
N CYS A 109 6.41 4.59 -7.44
CA CYS A 109 6.75 5.55 -6.39
C CYS A 109 8.27 5.69 -6.25
N LYS A 110 8.88 6.37 -7.23
CA LYS A 110 10.34 6.34 -7.46
C LYS A 110 11.21 6.97 -6.37
N LYS A 111 10.63 7.74 -5.45
CA LYS A 111 11.35 8.43 -4.37
C LYS A 111 11.11 7.80 -2.99
N LEU A 112 10.27 6.79 -2.91
CA LEU A 112 9.83 6.23 -1.63
C LEU A 112 10.99 5.50 -0.94
N ASP A 113 11.31 5.92 0.28
CA ASP A 113 12.13 5.15 1.19
C ASP A 113 11.33 3.94 1.70
N LEU A 114 11.64 2.75 1.17
CA LEU A 114 10.94 1.51 1.49
C LEU A 114 11.11 1.08 2.97
N ARG A 115 12.06 1.66 3.72
CA ARG A 115 12.19 1.44 5.17
C ARG A 115 11.00 1.98 5.95
N THR A 116 10.24 2.90 5.36
CA THR A 116 9.03 3.47 5.97
C THR A 116 7.82 2.52 5.90
N LEU A 117 7.92 1.42 5.14
CA LEU A 117 6.92 0.35 5.13
C LEU A 117 6.70 -0.28 6.51
N LYS A 118 7.67 -0.19 7.42
CA LYS A 118 7.54 -0.66 8.82
C LYS A 118 6.38 -0.01 9.60
N THR A 119 5.84 1.12 9.12
CA THR A 119 4.65 1.76 9.71
C THR A 119 3.38 0.93 9.54
N PHE A 120 3.37 -0.02 8.59
CA PHE A 120 2.24 -0.93 8.30
C PHE A 120 2.37 -2.26 9.06
N GLU A 121 2.52 -2.24 10.39
CA GLU A 121 2.82 -3.46 11.16
C GLU A 121 1.72 -4.55 11.07
N GLY A 122 0.49 -4.19 10.69
CA GLY A 122 -0.62 -5.11 10.50
C GLY A 122 -0.73 -5.74 9.12
N ILE A 123 0.19 -5.40 8.21
CA ILE A 123 0.16 -5.81 6.80
C ILE A 123 0.25 -7.33 6.67
N GLU A 124 -0.56 -7.89 5.77
CA GLU A 124 -0.56 -9.31 5.43
C GLU A 124 -0.11 -9.54 3.99
N THR A 125 -0.41 -8.59 3.09
CA THR A 125 0.00 -8.62 1.68
C THR A 125 0.65 -7.29 1.29
N LEU A 126 1.90 -7.36 0.85
CA LEU A 126 2.69 -6.23 0.38
C LEU A 126 3.09 -6.46 -1.08
N ILE A 127 2.72 -5.52 -1.95
CA ILE A 127 3.13 -5.53 -3.35
C ILE A 127 3.81 -4.20 -3.64
N VAL A 128 5.06 -4.24 -4.07
CA VAL A 128 5.83 -3.07 -4.47
C VAL A 128 6.32 -3.27 -5.89
N ASN A 129 5.93 -2.38 -6.79
CA ASN A 129 6.27 -2.42 -8.20
C ASN A 129 7.02 -1.16 -8.64
N SER A 130 8.02 -1.35 -9.50
CA SER A 130 8.72 -0.27 -10.21
C SER A 130 9.28 0.81 -9.28
N CYS A 131 9.81 0.39 -8.12
CA CYS A 131 10.57 1.23 -7.19
C CYS A 131 12.06 0.96 -7.40
N PRO A 132 12.79 1.85 -8.12
CA PRO A 132 14.19 1.63 -8.49
C PRO A 132 15.17 1.94 -7.35
N ILE A 133 14.68 2.34 -6.17
CA ILE A 133 15.56 2.60 -5.03
C ILE A 133 16.05 1.25 -4.51
N GLU A 134 17.37 1.13 -4.46
CA GLU A 134 18.04 0.00 -3.83
C GLU A 134 17.62 -0.09 -2.36
N MET A 135 17.18 -1.28 -1.94
CA MET A 135 16.89 -1.57 -0.54
C MET A 135 17.39 -2.95 -0.17
N ASN A 136 17.76 -3.13 1.11
CA ASN A 136 17.89 -4.47 1.66
C ASN A 136 16.56 -4.89 2.29
N LEU A 137 16.08 -6.09 1.95
CA LEU A 137 14.82 -6.65 2.45
C LEU A 137 14.72 -6.56 3.98
N THR A 138 15.82 -6.79 4.69
CA THR A 138 15.87 -6.75 6.16
C THR A 138 15.63 -5.36 6.75
N GLU A 139 15.85 -4.28 6.00
CA GLU A 139 15.55 -2.92 6.46
C GLU A 139 14.03 -2.65 6.56
N SER A 140 13.21 -3.48 5.89
CA SER A 140 11.77 -3.55 6.07
C SER A 140 11.33 -4.61 7.10
N GLY A 141 12.28 -5.19 7.84
CA GLY A 141 12.03 -6.20 8.86
C GLY A 141 11.07 -5.74 9.97
N GLY A 142 10.45 -6.68 10.66
CA GLY A 142 9.49 -6.39 11.73
C GLY A 142 8.03 -6.27 11.26
N LEU A 143 7.75 -6.52 9.97
CA LEU A 143 6.40 -6.76 9.46
C LEU A 143 5.90 -8.14 9.91
N LYS A 144 5.58 -8.26 11.21
CA LYS A 144 5.32 -9.55 11.85
C LYS A 144 4.14 -10.32 11.27
N ASN A 145 3.17 -9.63 10.68
CA ASN A 145 1.95 -10.23 10.15
C ASN A 145 2.01 -10.53 8.65
N VAL A 146 3.09 -10.17 7.96
CA VAL A 146 3.17 -10.29 6.50
C VAL A 146 3.25 -11.75 6.09
N LYS A 147 2.38 -12.14 5.16
CA LYS A 147 2.31 -13.49 4.58
C LYS A 147 2.87 -13.50 3.17
N HIS A 148 2.58 -12.45 2.40
CA HIS A 148 2.97 -12.36 0.99
C HIS A 148 3.70 -11.05 0.71
N ILE A 149 4.89 -11.17 0.13
CA ILE A 149 5.70 -10.03 -0.32
C ILE A 149 6.04 -10.22 -1.80
N ASP A 150 5.63 -9.26 -2.62
CA ASP A 150 5.96 -9.20 -4.03
C ASP A 150 6.74 -7.92 -4.35
N PHE A 151 8.00 -8.09 -4.76
CA PHE A 151 8.82 -7.04 -5.35
C PHE A 151 8.96 -7.25 -6.86
N ILE A 152 8.32 -6.37 -7.63
CA ILE A 152 8.22 -6.46 -9.08
C ILE A 152 8.99 -5.29 -9.67
N LEU A 153 9.99 -5.56 -10.52
CA LEU A 153 10.83 -4.50 -11.12
C LEU A 153 11.47 -3.55 -10.09
N CYS A 154 11.74 -4.03 -8.89
CA CYS A 154 12.46 -3.31 -7.84
C CYS A 154 13.90 -3.82 -7.73
N GLU A 155 14.79 -2.96 -7.23
CA GLU A 155 16.18 -3.30 -6.91
C GLU A 155 16.29 -3.72 -5.45
N VAL A 156 15.93 -4.98 -5.16
CA VAL A 156 15.92 -5.50 -3.79
C VAL A 156 17.11 -6.43 -3.58
N GLN A 157 17.99 -6.03 -2.67
CA GLN A 157 19.00 -6.91 -2.10
C GLN A 157 18.35 -7.79 -1.04
N VAL A 158 18.64 -9.08 -1.13
CA VAL A 158 18.25 -10.07 -0.14
C VAL A 158 19.52 -10.79 0.23
N ASP A 159 19.83 -10.86 1.51
CA ASP A 159 20.93 -11.70 2.01
C ASP A 159 20.44 -13.15 2.20
N LEU A 160 21.37 -14.10 2.24
CA LEU A 160 21.05 -15.50 2.55
C LEU A 160 20.79 -15.61 4.06
N ILE A 161 19.53 -15.39 4.42
CA ILE A 161 19.06 -15.31 5.81
C ILE A 161 17.90 -16.26 6.06
N HIS A 162 17.62 -16.53 7.33
CA HIS A 162 16.36 -17.13 7.75
C HIS A 162 15.26 -16.05 7.74
N LEU A 163 14.46 -16.01 6.67
CA LEU A 163 13.42 -15.01 6.44
C LEU A 163 12.45 -14.91 7.63
N LYS A 164 12.16 -16.01 8.30
CA LYS A 164 11.25 -16.04 9.46
C LYS A 164 11.78 -15.34 10.71
N GLU A 165 13.07 -15.03 10.79
CA GLU A 165 13.61 -14.17 11.85
C GLU A 165 13.12 -12.72 11.71
N TYR A 166 12.87 -12.27 10.47
CA TYR A 166 12.42 -10.92 10.14
C TYR A 166 10.92 -10.84 9.85
N PHE A 167 10.38 -11.92 9.26
CA PHE A 167 8.99 -12.06 8.81
C PHE A 167 8.42 -13.42 9.29
N PRO A 168 8.05 -13.55 10.58
CA PRO A 168 7.71 -14.85 11.18
C PRO A 168 6.56 -15.60 10.51
N ASN A 169 5.61 -14.86 9.93
CA ASN A 169 4.42 -15.40 9.26
C ASN A 169 4.55 -15.43 7.74
N LEU A 170 5.76 -15.22 7.18
CA LEU A 170 5.95 -15.21 5.74
C LEU A 170 5.66 -16.59 5.14
N GLU A 171 4.83 -16.59 4.10
CA GLU A 171 4.40 -17.76 3.34
C GLU A 171 4.96 -17.71 1.92
N SER A 172 5.05 -16.52 1.31
CA SER A 172 5.62 -16.36 -0.04
C SER A 172 6.44 -15.08 -0.20
N LEU A 173 7.56 -15.21 -0.93
CA LEU A 173 8.41 -14.12 -1.38
C LEU A 173 8.60 -14.20 -2.90
N HIS A 174 8.16 -13.17 -3.60
CA HIS A 174 8.43 -12.97 -5.02
C HIS A 174 9.39 -11.81 -5.24
N ILE A 175 10.49 -12.04 -5.97
CA ILE A 175 11.37 -10.97 -6.45
C ILE A 175 11.66 -11.20 -7.92
N SER A 176 11.14 -10.30 -8.78
CA SER A 176 11.15 -10.49 -10.23
C SER A 176 12.53 -10.75 -10.84
N GLN A 177 13.58 -10.10 -10.33
CA GLN A 177 14.94 -10.15 -10.87
C GLN A 177 15.87 -11.11 -10.10
N MET A 178 15.34 -11.93 -9.20
CA MET A 178 16.15 -12.90 -8.46
C MET A 178 16.76 -13.93 -9.42
N LYS A 179 18.06 -14.21 -9.27
CA LYS A 179 18.74 -15.29 -10.00
C LYS A 179 18.29 -16.65 -9.47
N LYS A 180 18.19 -17.65 -10.35
CA LYS A 180 17.67 -18.98 -10.00
C LYS A 180 18.52 -19.67 -8.94
N GLU A 181 19.84 -19.61 -9.07
CA GLU A 181 20.80 -20.19 -8.12
C GLU A 181 20.62 -19.59 -6.73
N TYR A 182 20.45 -18.27 -6.68
CA TYR A 182 20.20 -17.55 -5.44
C TYR A 182 18.85 -17.95 -4.81
N GLY A 183 17.80 -18.03 -5.62
CA GLY A 183 16.48 -18.47 -5.15
C GLY A 183 16.48 -19.91 -4.61
N MET A 184 17.28 -20.81 -5.19
CA MET A 184 17.45 -22.17 -4.66
C MET A 184 18.10 -22.15 -3.27
N GLN A 185 19.21 -21.43 -3.12
CA GLN A 185 19.89 -21.30 -1.81
C GLN A 185 18.96 -20.69 -0.75
N LEU A 186 18.23 -19.63 -1.11
CA LEU A 186 17.28 -18.99 -0.21
C LEU A 186 16.13 -19.94 0.19
N LYS A 187 15.66 -20.78 -0.73
CA LYS A 187 14.65 -21.82 -0.46
C LYS A 187 15.19 -22.92 0.45
N GLU A 188 16.43 -23.36 0.26
CA GLU A 188 17.08 -24.35 1.15
C GLU A 188 17.14 -23.86 2.59
N LEU A 189 17.46 -22.58 2.79
CA LEU A 189 17.46 -21.91 4.11
C LEU A 189 16.05 -21.69 4.68
N ASN A 190 15.03 -21.62 3.81
CA ASN A 190 13.64 -21.27 4.15
C ASN A 190 12.66 -22.29 3.54
N PRO A 191 12.72 -23.58 3.94
CA PRO A 191 11.98 -24.65 3.28
C PRO A 191 10.46 -24.46 3.31
N ASN A 192 9.94 -23.73 4.30
CA ASN A 192 8.50 -23.47 4.49
C ASN A 192 7.99 -22.19 3.83
N VAL A 193 8.81 -21.53 3.00
CA VAL A 193 8.42 -20.30 2.28
C VAL A 193 8.46 -20.59 0.78
N GLU A 194 7.40 -20.20 0.06
CA GLU A 194 7.43 -20.19 -1.41
C GLU A 194 8.37 -19.08 -1.89
N ILE A 195 9.39 -19.45 -2.67
CA ILE A 195 10.35 -18.49 -3.24
C ILE A 195 10.16 -18.47 -4.75
N SER A 196 9.89 -17.29 -5.31
CA SER A 196 9.65 -17.15 -6.75
C SER A 196 10.27 -15.91 -7.36
N SER A 197 10.40 -15.96 -8.68
CA SER A 197 10.78 -14.83 -9.53
C SER A 197 9.95 -14.88 -10.82
N ARG A 198 10.29 -14.06 -11.81
CA ARG A 198 9.69 -14.17 -13.15
C ARG A 198 10.08 -15.46 -13.89
N SER A 199 11.22 -16.06 -13.56
CA SER A 199 11.81 -17.17 -14.31
C SER A 199 11.72 -18.52 -13.59
N PHE A 200 11.34 -18.55 -12.30
CA PHE A 200 11.20 -19.78 -11.54
C PHE A 200 10.21 -19.62 -10.37
N ARG A 201 9.81 -20.76 -9.82
CA ARG A 201 9.02 -20.87 -8.60
C ARG A 201 9.45 -22.13 -7.84
N PHE A 202 9.71 -21.99 -6.55
CA PHE A 202 9.99 -23.09 -5.63
C PHE A 202 8.93 -23.08 -4.55
N VAL A 203 8.07 -24.11 -4.57
CA VAL A 203 6.99 -24.32 -3.60
C VAL A 203 7.50 -25.19 -2.45
#